data_AF-A0A6G3XC83-F1
#
_entry.id   AF-A0A6G3XC83-F1
#
_cell.length_a   1.000
_cell.length_b   1.000
_cell.length_c   1.000
_cell.angle_alpha   90.00
_cell.angle_beta   90.00
_cell.angle_gamma   90.00
#
_symmetry.space_group_name_H-M   'P 1'
#
loop_
_entity.id
_entity.type
_entity.pdbx_description
1 polymer ?
#
loop_
_entity_poly.entity_id
_entity_poly.type
_entity_poly.pdbx_seq_one_letter_code
_entity_poly.pdbx_strand_id
1 'polypeptide(L)' 'IAACSLGGARSALDRSLAHLADREAFGAPLLHAQALQFRLADMATELTAARALVREAADALDRGDPAAVQLCAMAKR' A
#
# COMPACT_ATOMS: atom_id res chain seq x y z
N ILE A 1 8.38 -7.14 -10.24
CA ILE A 1 6.97 -7.45 -9.89
C ILE A 1 6.49 -6.53 -8.76
N ALA A 2 7.17 -6.52 -7.60
CA ALA A 2 6.79 -5.69 -6.45
C ALA A 2 6.58 -4.21 -6.77
N ALA A 3 7.50 -3.56 -7.50
CA ALA A 3 7.36 -2.15 -7.89
C ALA A 3 6.11 -1.86 -8.74
N CYS A 4 5.71 -2.77 -9.63
CA CYS A 4 4.48 -2.63 -10.41
C CYS A 4 3.23 -2.81 -9.53
N SER A 5 3.28 -3.77 -8.59
CA SER A 5 2.20 -4.01 -7.63
C SER A 5 1.96 -2.79 -6.72
N LEU A 6 3.01 -2.05 -6.35
CA LEU A 6 2.88 -0.79 -5.58
C LEU A 6 2.08 0.28 -6.34
N GLY A 7 2.26 0.38 -7.65
CA GLY A 7 1.50 1.31 -8.50
C GLY A 7 0.01 0.96 -8.52
N GLY A 8 -0.31 -0.34 -8.68
CA GLY A 8 -1.68 -0.85 -8.61
C GLY A 8 -2.33 -0.61 -7.24
N ALA A 9 -1.62 -0.90 -6.15
CA ALA A 9 -2.10 -0.69 -4.79
C ALA A 9 -2.35 0.80 -4.49
N ARG A 10 -1.47 1.70 -4.96
CA ARG A 10 -1.70 3.15 -4.86
C ARG A 10 -2.95 3.58 -5.63
N SER A 11 -3.10 3.13 -6.87
CA SER A 11 -4.29 3.44 -7.69
C SER A 11 -5.57 2.94 -7.03
N ALA A 12 -5.55 1.76 -6.42
CA ALA A 12 -6.68 1.21 -5.69
C ALA A 12 -7.04 2.04 -4.46
N LEU A 13 -6.05 2.50 -3.68
CA LEU A 13 -6.27 3.39 -2.54
C LEU A 13 -6.88 4.73 -2.97
N ASP A 14 -6.30 5.37 -3.99
CA ASP A 14 -6.78 6.67 -4.51
C ASP A 14 -8.23 6.57 -5.01
N ARG A 15 -8.55 5.48 -5.74
CA ARG A 15 -9.92 5.23 -6.21
C ARG A 15 -10.89 4.95 -5.07
N SER A 16 -10.43 4.26 -4.03
CA SER A 16 -11.26 3.97 -2.84
C SER A 16 -11.57 5.25 -2.07
N LEU A 17 -10.58 6.13 -1.90
CA LEU A 17 -10.77 7.45 -1.30
C LEU A 17 -11.77 8.30 -2.08
N ALA A 18 -11.59 8.43 -3.40
CA ALA A 18 -12.50 9.19 -4.26
C ALA A 18 -13.93 8.64 -4.18
N HIS A 19 -14.11 7.32 -4.28
CA HIS A 19 -15.43 6.71 -4.20
C HIS A 19 -16.12 6.96 -2.85
N LEU A 20 -15.37 6.86 -1.74
CA LEU A 20 -15.92 7.05 -0.40
C LEU A 20 -16.24 8.52 -0.09
N ALA A 21 -15.52 9.46 -0.71
CA ALA A 21 -15.80 10.89 -0.62
C ALA A 21 -17.06 11.27 -1.40
N ASP A 22 -17.24 10.73 -2.60
CA ASP A 22 -18.36 11.08 -3.48
C ASP A 22 -19.66 10.35 -3.12
N ARG A 23 -19.58 9.17 -2.48
CA ARG A 23 -20.75 8.35 -2.18
C ARG A 23 -21.35 8.69 -0.83
N GLU A 24 -22.58 9.18 -0.85
CA GLU A 24 -23.43 9.31 0.32
C GLU A 24 -24.31 8.07 0.53
N ALA A 25 -24.38 7.59 1.78
CA ALA A 25 -25.29 6.55 2.22
C ALA A 25 -25.52 6.68 3.74
N PHE A 26 -26.66 6.18 4.23
CA PHE A 26 -26.99 6.27 5.67
C PHE A 26 -27.02 7.72 6.20
N GLY A 27 -27.33 8.70 5.35
CA GLY A 27 -27.48 10.11 5.72
C GLY A 27 -26.18 10.92 5.78
N ALA A 28 -25.04 10.36 5.37
CA ALA A 28 -23.76 11.07 5.29
C ALA A 28 -22.84 10.47 4.20
N PRO A 29 -21.75 11.17 3.81
CA PRO A 29 -20.68 10.57 3.03
C PRO A 29 -20.13 9.31 3.70
N LEU A 30 -19.91 8.25 2.91
CA LEU A 30 -19.33 6.99 3.39
C LEU A 30 -17.95 7.18 4.01
N LEU A 31 -17.22 8.22 3.61
CA LEU A 31 -15.94 8.60 4.20
C LEU A 31 -16.02 8.83 5.72
N HIS A 32 -17.18 9.17 6.28
CA HIS A 32 -17.35 9.36 7.73
C HIS A 32 -17.58 8.06 8.50
N ALA A 33 -17.82 6.94 7.81
CA ALA A 33 -17.97 5.65 8.48
C ALA A 33 -16.62 5.20 9.04
N GLN A 34 -16.50 5.14 10.37
CA GLN A 34 -15.25 4.82 11.07
C GLN A 34 -14.63 3.50 10.60
N ALA A 35 -15.44 2.48 10.35
CA ALA A 35 -14.98 1.19 9.81
C ALA A 35 -14.31 1.33 8.43
N LEU A 36 -14.80 2.23 7.57
CA LEU A 36 -14.21 2.47 6.25
C LEU A 36 -12.91 3.29 6.36
N GLN A 37 -12.85 4.23 7.30
CA GLN A 37 -11.62 4.97 7.61
C GLN A 37 -10.51 4.04 8.10
N PHE A 38 -10.82 3.07 8.98
CA PHE A 38 -9.84 2.08 9.41
C PHE A 38 -9.31 1.25 8.24
N ARG A 39 -10.19 0.77 7.35
CA ARG A 39 -9.74 0.04 6.15
C ARG A 39 -8.84 0.87 5.24
N LEU A 40 -9.15 2.15 5.06
CA LEU A 40 -8.29 3.06 4.29
C LEU A 40 -6.93 3.26 4.97
N ALA A 41 -6.90 3.39 6.30
CA ALA A 41 -5.67 3.50 7.07
C ALA A 41 -4.80 2.23 6.97
N ASP A 42 -5.43 1.05 7.01
CA ASP A 42 -4.75 -0.23 6.86
C ASP A 42 -4.13 -0.34 5.45
N MET A 43 -4.91 -0.03 4.40
CA MET A 43 -4.41 -0.02 3.01
C MET A 43 -3.22 0.94 2.83
N ALA A 44 -3.28 2.14 3.42
CA ALA A 44 -2.20 3.11 3.35
C ALA A 44 -0.94 2.62 4.11
N THR A 45 -1.14 1.94 5.24
CA THR A 45 -0.07 1.36 6.06
C THR A 45 0.63 0.23 5.30
N GLU A 46 -0.13 -0.71 4.75
CA GLU A 46 0.40 -1.83 3.95
C GLU A 46 1.16 -1.32 2.73
N LEU A 47 0.61 -0.34 2.00
CA LEU A 47 1.27 0.25 0.84
C LEU A 47 2.61 0.92 1.22
N THR A 48 2.66 1.56 2.39
CA THR A 48 3.88 2.21 2.88
C THR A 48 4.93 1.18 3.30
N ALA A 49 4.51 0.13 4.01
CA ALA A 49 5.38 -0.97 4.40
C ALA A 49 5.97 -1.71 3.19
N ALA A 50 5.12 -2.05 2.20
CA ALA A 50 5.56 -2.70 0.97
C ALA A 50 6.56 -1.82 0.19
N ARG A 51 6.35 -0.50 0.16
CA ARG A 51 7.29 0.43 -0.48
C ARG A 51 8.63 0.51 0.24
N ALA A 52 8.62 0.47 1.57
CA ALA A 52 9.85 0.44 2.36
C ALA A 52 10.64 -0.85 2.09
N LEU A 53 9.97 -2.01 2.10
CA LEU A 53 10.59 -3.30 1.81
C LEU A 53 11.21 -3.37 0.41
N VAL A 54 10.53 -2.84 -0.61
CA VAL A 54 11.08 -2.79 -1.98
C VAL A 54 12.34 -1.94 -2.06
N ARG A 55 12.36 -0.79 -1.37
CA ARG A 55 13.55 0.07 -1.33
C ARG A 55 14.69 -0.59 -0.58
N GLU A 56 14.42 -1.17 0.58
CA GLU A 56 15.42 -1.88 1.36
C GLU A 56 16.02 -3.06 0.59
N ALA A 57 15.20 -3.82 -0.14
CA ALA A 57 15.66 -4.90 -0.99
C ALA A 57 16.53 -4.41 -2.16
N ALA A 58 16.15 -3.29 -2.80
CA ALA A 58 16.95 -2.68 -3.86
C ALA A 58 18.31 -2.18 -3.33
N ASP A 59 18.30 -1.45 -2.22
CA ASP A 59 19.50 -0.95 -1.56
C ASP A 59 20.44 -2.08 -1.12
N ALA A 60 19.89 -3.18 -0.57
CA ALA A 60 20.66 -4.35 -0.18
C ALA A 60 21.30 -5.04 -1.40
N LEU A 61 20.57 -5.11 -2.52
CA LEU A 61 21.07 -5.66 -3.77
C LEU A 61 22.23 -4.81 -4.33
N ASP A 62 22.07 -3.49 -4.34
CA ASP A 62 23.09 -2.54 -4.82
C ASP A 62 24.38 -2.58 -3.98
N ARG A 63 24.26 -2.85 -2.68
CA ARG A 63 25.40 -3.00 -1.75
C ARG A 63 26.03 -4.39 -1.76
N GLY A 64 25.47 -5.35 -2.50
CA GLY A 64 25.94 -6.74 -2.49
C GLY A 64 25.75 -7.45 -1.15
N ASP A 65 24.73 -7.05 -0.38
CA ASP A 65 24.44 -7.60 0.95
C ASP A 65 24.05 -9.10 0.85
N PRO A 66 24.61 -10.00 1.66
CA PRO A 66 24.21 -11.40 1.72
C PRO A 66 22.69 -11.61 1.96
N ALA A 67 22.04 -10.66 2.64
CA ALA A 67 20.60 -10.69 2.91
C ALA A 67 19.74 -10.24 1.72
N ALA A 68 20.33 -9.74 0.62
CA ALA A 68 19.58 -9.21 -0.53
C ALA A 68 18.57 -10.20 -1.11
N VAL A 69 18.92 -11.50 -1.14
CA VAL A 69 18.00 -12.56 -1.63
C VAL A 69 16.78 -12.70 -0.72
N GLN A 70 16.96 -12.62 0.60
CA GLN A 70 15.86 -12.71 1.56
C GLN A 70 14.96 -11.48 1.48
N LEU A 71 15.54 -10.28 1.42
CA LEU A 71 14.79 -9.03 1.30
C LEU A 71 14.01 -8.95 -0.02
N CYS A 72 14.60 -9.38 -1.14
CA CYS A 72 13.91 -9.47 -2.42
C CYS A 72 12.74 -10.47 -2.38
N ALA A 73 12.88 -11.58 -1.65
CA ALA A 73 11.80 -12.55 -1.47
C ALA A 73 10.66 -11.98 -0.60
N MET A 74 10.99 -11.24 0.47
CA MET A 74 10.00 -10.56 1.31
C MET A 74 9.23 -9.49 0.53
N ALA A 75 9.91 -8.72 -0.31
CA ALA A 75 9.29 -7.69 -1.13
C ALA A 75 8.34 -8.24 -2.21
N LYS A 76 8.38 -9.55 -2.50
CA LYS A 76 7.50 -10.21 -3.48
C LYS A 76 6.15 -10.63 -2.90
N ARG A 77 5.99 -10.67 -1.56
CA ARG A 77 4.74 -11.09 -0.91
C ARG A 77 3.61 -10.08 -1.07
#